data_AF-A0A4Y9T6Z5-F1
#
_entry.id   AF-A0A4Y9T6Z5-F1
#
_cell.length_a   1.000
_cell.length_b   1.000
_cell.length_c   1.000
_cell.angle_alpha   90.00
_cell.angle_beta   90.00
_cell.angle_gamma   90.00
#
_symmetry.space_group_name_H-M   'P 1'
#
loop_
_entity.id
_entity.type
_entity.pdbx_description
1 polymer ?
#
loop_
_entity_poly.entity_id
_entity_poly.type
_entity_poly.pdbx_seq_one_letter_code
_entity_poly.pdbx_strand_id
1 'polypeptide(L)'
;PFGAQRAGNADGSIPEWKGGLTQADPSYKEGGKRSDPFAADQAQLTITAQNMAQYADKLSAGTQAMLKKYPDSYKVVVYPTRRSAAAPQSIYDATFANATGGKLVNGPAGSMPLGAAGGIPFPIPQNGEEAIWNHLLRWRGASWHANFSQYLTT
;
A
#
# COMPACT_ATOMS: atom_id res chain seq x y z
N PRO A 1 8.09 7.20 -7.14
CA PRO A 1 7.04 6.76 -6.18
C PRO A 1 6.06 7.91 -5.92
N PHE A 2 4.90 7.63 -5.33
CA PHE A 2 3.87 8.60 -4.99
C PHE A 2 4.19 9.45 -3.74
N GLY A 3 5.43 9.93 -3.61
CA GLY A 3 5.91 10.65 -2.43
C GLY A 3 6.53 9.77 -1.35
N ALA A 4 6.31 8.45 -1.37
CA ALA A 4 6.99 7.53 -0.47
C ALA A 4 8.51 7.47 -0.74
N GLN A 5 9.29 7.20 0.32
CA GLN A 5 10.74 7.02 0.23
C GLN A 5 11.09 5.93 -0.79
N ARG A 6 11.95 6.28 -1.77
CA ARG A 6 12.37 5.36 -2.83
C ARG A 6 13.38 4.32 -2.33
N ALA A 7 14.33 4.76 -1.50
CA ALA A 7 15.38 3.92 -0.96
C ALA A 7 14.81 2.73 -0.17
N GLY A 8 15.62 1.67 -0.07
CA GLY A 8 15.40 0.61 0.91
C GLY A 8 15.70 1.09 2.32
N ASN A 9 15.40 0.26 3.31
CA ASN A 9 15.75 0.56 4.70
C ASN A 9 17.19 0.11 5.03
N ALA A 10 17.71 0.58 6.15
CA ALA A 10 19.11 0.37 6.54
C ALA A 10 19.47 -1.10 6.82
N ASP A 11 18.52 -1.90 7.32
CA ASP A 11 18.75 -3.32 7.64
C ASP A 11 18.58 -4.26 6.43
N GLY A 12 18.18 -3.73 5.26
CA GLY A 12 18.05 -4.48 4.02
C GLY A 12 16.80 -5.35 3.89
N SER A 13 15.90 -5.38 4.89
CA SER A 13 14.64 -6.15 4.82
C SER A 13 13.60 -5.54 3.86
N ILE A 14 13.73 -4.24 3.56
CA ILE A 14 12.90 -3.52 2.60
C ILE A 14 13.79 -3.09 1.43
N PRO A 15 13.60 -3.65 0.22
CA PRO A 15 14.40 -3.26 -0.93
C PRO A 15 14.04 -1.86 -1.45
N GLU A 16 14.94 -1.28 -2.26
CA GLU A 16 14.62 -0.08 -3.03
C GLU A 16 13.40 -0.32 -3.94
N TRP A 17 12.54 0.69 -4.09
CA TRP A 17 11.48 0.66 -5.09
C TRP A 17 12.03 0.95 -6.49
N LYS A 18 11.92 -0.04 -7.38
CA LYS A 18 12.44 -0.01 -8.75
C LYS A 18 11.36 0.18 -9.83
N GLY A 19 10.20 0.74 -9.47
CA GLY A 19 9.09 0.97 -10.42
C GLY A 19 7.87 0.06 -10.23
N GLY A 20 7.97 -0.97 -9.38
CA GLY A 20 6.90 -1.94 -9.15
C GLY A 20 6.74 -2.95 -10.29
N LEU A 21 5.63 -3.69 -10.27
CA LEU A 21 5.26 -4.65 -11.31
C LEU A 21 4.53 -3.94 -12.44
N THR A 22 5.18 -3.75 -13.58
CA THR A 22 4.64 -3.05 -14.75
C THR A 22 4.17 -3.99 -15.85
N GLN A 23 4.51 -5.28 -15.77
CA GLN A 23 4.10 -6.31 -16.71
C GLN A 23 2.96 -7.13 -16.14
N ALA A 24 1.94 -7.38 -16.96
CA ALA A 24 0.92 -8.36 -16.64
C ALA A 24 1.53 -9.76 -16.66
N ASP A 25 1.02 -10.67 -15.83
CA ASP A 25 1.41 -12.07 -15.91
C ASP A 25 1.00 -12.63 -17.29
N PRO A 26 1.94 -13.19 -18.08
CA PRO A 26 1.63 -13.78 -19.38
C PRO A 26 0.59 -14.91 -19.31
N SER A 27 0.47 -15.57 -18.15
CA SER A 27 -0.48 -16.65 -17.89
C SER A 27 -1.87 -16.15 -17.51
N TYR A 28 -2.04 -14.83 -17.32
CA TYR A 28 -3.35 -14.25 -17.01
C TYR A 28 -4.30 -14.43 -18.19
N LYS A 29 -5.51 -14.93 -17.88
CA LYS A 29 -6.62 -15.02 -18.83
C LYS A 29 -7.70 -14.05 -18.40
N GLU A 30 -8.27 -13.33 -19.37
CA GLU A 30 -9.38 -12.40 -19.12
C GLU A 30 -10.54 -13.12 -18.41
N GLY A 31 -11.14 -12.45 -17.42
CA GLY A 31 -12.16 -13.04 -16.54
C GLY A 31 -11.64 -14.08 -15.53
N GLY A 32 -10.37 -14.48 -15.62
CA GLY A 32 -9.72 -15.42 -14.71
C GLY A 32 -9.18 -14.77 -13.42
N LYS A 33 -8.79 -15.63 -12.47
CA LYS A 33 -8.08 -15.21 -11.25
C LYS A 33 -6.68 -14.72 -11.61
N ARG A 34 -6.26 -13.59 -11.05
CA ARG A 34 -4.86 -13.15 -11.12
C ARG A 34 -3.98 -14.16 -10.41
N SER A 35 -2.90 -14.56 -11.07
CA SER A 35 -1.83 -15.37 -10.51
C SER A 35 -1.07 -14.62 -9.43
N ASP A 36 -0.38 -15.37 -8.58
CA ASP A 36 0.54 -14.82 -7.60
C ASP A 36 1.92 -14.60 -8.25
N PRO A 37 2.37 -13.35 -8.43
CA PRO A 37 3.68 -13.07 -9.03
C PRO A 37 4.86 -13.51 -8.15
N PHE A 38 4.62 -13.85 -6.88
CA PHE A 38 5.63 -14.24 -5.92
C PHE A 38 5.39 -15.64 -5.35
N ALA A 39 4.75 -16.53 -6.10
CA ALA A 39 4.42 -17.88 -5.66
C ALA A 39 5.62 -18.73 -5.20
N ALA A 40 6.84 -18.36 -5.64
CA ALA A 40 8.08 -19.02 -5.24
C ALA A 40 8.67 -18.49 -3.91
N ASP A 41 8.14 -17.41 -3.35
CA ASP A 41 8.68 -16.80 -2.13
C ASP A 41 8.57 -17.76 -0.95
N GLN A 42 9.71 -17.97 -0.29
CA GLN A 42 9.80 -18.81 0.91
C GLN A 42 9.69 -17.94 2.16
N ALA A 43 9.15 -18.53 3.22
CA ALA A 43 9.11 -17.85 4.52
C ALA A 43 10.53 -17.58 5.03
N GLN A 44 10.80 -16.34 5.42
CA GLN A 44 12.07 -15.92 6.03
C GLN A 44 12.07 -16.14 7.54
N LEU A 45 10.89 -16.00 8.16
CA LEU A 45 10.72 -16.13 9.60
C LEU A 45 9.31 -16.64 9.88
N THR A 46 9.16 -17.49 10.90
CA THR A 46 7.86 -17.83 11.47
C THR A 46 7.87 -17.49 12.95
N ILE A 47 6.95 -16.63 13.36
CA ILE A 47 6.76 -16.24 14.75
C ILE A 47 5.58 -17.03 15.32
N THR A 48 5.84 -17.73 16.41
CA THR A 48 4.89 -18.54 17.16
C THR A 48 4.85 -18.04 18.60
N ALA A 49 3.96 -18.60 19.43
CA ALA A 49 3.91 -18.25 20.85
C ALA A 49 5.26 -18.44 21.57
N GLN A 50 6.06 -19.43 21.13
CA GLN A 50 7.31 -19.81 21.77
C GLN A 50 8.45 -18.79 21.53
N ASN A 51 8.48 -18.10 20.38
CA ASN A 51 9.51 -17.12 20.06
C ASN A 51 9.00 -15.67 19.99
N MET A 52 7.69 -15.45 20.19
CA MET A 52 7.05 -14.12 20.17
C MET A 52 7.79 -13.07 21.02
N ALA A 53 8.33 -13.46 22.17
CA ALA A 53 9.08 -12.56 23.05
C ALA A 53 10.29 -11.91 22.36
N GLN A 54 10.94 -12.59 21.41
CA GLN A 54 12.08 -12.08 20.65
C GLN A 54 11.69 -10.99 19.64
N TYR A 55 10.40 -10.91 19.29
CA TYR A 55 9.86 -10.02 18.26
C TYR A 55 8.74 -9.12 18.79
N ALA A 56 8.63 -8.97 20.12
CA ALA A 56 7.51 -8.27 20.74
C ALA A 56 7.39 -6.81 20.27
N ASP A 57 8.52 -6.16 19.96
CA ASP A 57 8.58 -4.79 19.42
C ASP A 57 8.11 -4.70 17.95
N LYS A 58 8.04 -5.83 17.25
CA LYS A 58 7.55 -5.92 15.86
C LYS A 58 6.10 -6.35 15.76
N LEU A 59 5.46 -6.73 16.87
CA LEU A 59 4.11 -7.29 16.89
C LEU A 59 3.14 -6.34 17.56
N SER A 60 1.98 -6.12 16.92
CA SER A 60 0.89 -5.39 17.55
C SER A 60 0.38 -6.13 18.79
N ALA A 61 -0.20 -5.40 19.75
CA ALA A 61 -0.79 -6.01 20.95
C ALA A 61 -1.86 -7.06 20.60
N GLY A 62 -2.64 -6.83 19.54
CA GLY A 62 -3.62 -7.81 19.05
C GLY A 62 -2.98 -9.08 18.52
N THR A 63 -1.90 -8.96 17.74
CA THR A 63 -1.15 -10.12 17.23
C THR A 63 -0.52 -10.92 18.36
N GLN A 64 0.06 -10.25 19.37
CA GLN A 64 0.61 -10.91 20.56
C GLN A 64 -0.49 -11.64 21.36
N ALA A 65 -1.66 -11.02 21.50
CA ALA A 65 -2.79 -11.66 22.17
C ALA A 65 -3.28 -12.92 21.42
N MET A 66 -3.32 -12.88 20.08
CA MET A 66 -3.67 -14.05 19.26
C MET A 66 -2.67 -15.19 19.41
N LEU A 67 -1.36 -14.90 19.40
CA LEU A 67 -0.31 -15.90 19.62
C LEU A 67 -0.41 -16.54 21.00
N LYS A 68 -0.72 -15.77 22.05
CA LYS A 68 -0.93 -16.30 23.41
C LYS A 68 -2.21 -17.13 23.53
N LYS A 69 -3.29 -16.70 22.89
CA LYS A 69 -4.61 -17.36 22.97
C LYS A 69 -4.65 -18.67 22.18
N TYR A 70 -3.91 -18.74 21.07
CA TYR A 70 -3.92 -19.88 20.15
C TYR A 70 -2.48 -20.35 19.85
N PRO A 71 -1.74 -20.85 20.86
CA PRO A 71 -0.31 -21.11 20.73
C PRO A 71 0.04 -22.23 19.74
N ASP A 72 -0.89 -23.16 19.49
CA ASP A 72 -0.66 -24.33 18.64
C ASP A 72 -1.13 -24.14 17.19
N SER A 73 -2.00 -23.15 16.93
CA SER A 73 -2.64 -22.96 15.62
C SER A 73 -2.38 -21.60 14.98
N TYR A 74 -2.09 -20.57 15.78
CA TYR A 74 -1.80 -19.24 15.26
C TYR A 74 -0.30 -19.00 15.15
N LYS A 75 0.14 -18.54 13.97
CA LYS A 75 1.53 -18.16 13.69
C LYS A 75 1.57 -16.99 12.72
N VAL A 76 2.59 -16.17 12.82
CA VAL A 76 2.88 -15.10 11.86
C VAL A 76 4.01 -15.57 10.96
N VAL A 77 3.72 -15.81 9.70
CA VAL A 77 4.73 -16.20 8.69
C VAL A 77 5.16 -14.95 7.95
N VAL A 78 6.44 -14.64 8.00
CA VAL A 78 7.04 -13.46 7.38
C VAL A 78 7.74 -13.88 6.08
N TYR A 79 7.42 -13.17 5.01
CA TYR A 79 7.96 -13.38 3.67
C TYR A 79 8.80 -12.17 3.25
N PRO A 80 9.64 -12.31 2.20
CA PRO A 80 10.43 -11.20 1.67
C PRO A 80 9.55 -10.00 1.29
N THR A 81 10.02 -8.79 1.59
CA THR A 81 9.29 -7.58 1.19
C THR A 81 9.39 -7.38 -0.32
N ARG A 82 8.23 -7.32 -0.99
CA ARG A 82 8.12 -7.01 -2.42
C ARG A 82 7.42 -5.67 -2.60
N ARG A 83 8.13 -4.66 -3.15
CA ARG A 83 7.54 -3.34 -3.43
C ARG A 83 6.93 -3.32 -4.85
N SER A 84 5.81 -4.00 -5.02
CA SER A 84 5.19 -4.29 -6.32
C SER A 84 4.24 -3.22 -6.86
N ALA A 85 3.83 -2.24 -6.04
CA ALA A 85 2.91 -1.20 -6.50
C ALA A 85 3.52 -0.36 -7.62
N ALA A 86 2.80 -0.27 -8.73
CA ALA A 86 3.14 0.52 -9.91
C ALA A 86 1.93 1.34 -10.36
N ALA A 87 2.19 2.42 -11.10
CA ALA A 87 1.19 3.28 -11.70
C ALA A 87 1.64 3.73 -13.09
N PRO A 88 0.72 4.17 -13.96
CA PRO A 88 1.08 4.77 -15.23
C PRO A 88 2.01 5.96 -15.06
N GLN A 89 2.93 6.15 -16.01
CA GLN A 89 3.93 7.23 -15.96
C GLN A 89 3.28 8.61 -15.81
N SER A 90 2.15 8.84 -16.47
CA SER A 90 1.39 10.10 -16.37
C SER A 90 0.99 10.47 -14.95
N ILE A 91 0.72 9.48 -14.08
CA ILE A 91 0.38 9.72 -12.68
C ILE A 91 1.63 10.15 -11.90
N TYR A 92 2.80 9.58 -12.20
CA TYR A 92 4.06 10.00 -11.58
C TYR A 92 4.45 11.42 -11.99
N ASP A 93 4.32 11.74 -13.27
CA ASP A 93 4.63 13.06 -13.80
C ASP A 93 3.69 14.13 -13.22
N ALA A 94 2.38 13.83 -13.16
CA ALA A 94 1.40 14.70 -12.52
C ALA A 94 1.67 14.87 -11.01
N THR A 95 2.02 13.78 -10.32
CA THR A 95 2.40 13.85 -8.90
C THR A 95 3.63 14.72 -8.67
N PHE A 96 4.62 14.66 -9.56
CA PHE A 96 5.80 15.53 -9.50
C PHE A 96 5.43 16.99 -9.73
N ALA A 97 4.60 17.28 -10.75
CA ALA A 97 4.10 18.63 -11.00
C ALA A 97 3.35 19.19 -9.79
N ASN A 98 2.47 18.39 -9.19
CA ASN A 98 1.74 18.76 -7.97
C ASN A 98 2.67 19.03 -6.79
N ALA A 99 3.76 18.26 -6.63
CA ALA A 99 4.76 18.49 -5.58
C ALA A 99 5.41 19.87 -5.67
N THR A 100 5.57 20.41 -6.88
CA THR A 100 6.25 21.68 -7.13
C THR A 100 5.31 22.88 -7.26
N GLY A 101 4.01 22.65 -7.53
CA GLY A 101 3.06 23.73 -7.85
C GLY A 101 1.72 23.68 -7.13
N GLY A 102 1.38 22.54 -6.50
CA GLY A 102 0.16 22.37 -5.74
C GLY A 102 0.21 23.11 -4.40
N LYS A 103 -0.90 23.74 -4.02
CA LYS A 103 -1.04 24.40 -2.72
C LYS A 103 -2.46 24.29 -2.19
N LEU A 104 -2.63 24.39 -0.88
CA LEU A 104 -3.95 24.62 -0.29
C LEU A 104 -4.32 26.09 -0.39
N VAL A 105 -5.59 26.35 -0.72
CA VAL A 105 -6.21 27.67 -0.69
C VAL A 105 -7.52 27.60 0.06
N ASN A 106 -7.90 28.69 0.71
CA ASN A 106 -9.22 28.82 1.31
C ASN A 106 -10.26 29.01 0.21
N GLY A 107 -11.21 28.08 0.10
CA GLY A 107 -12.36 28.23 -0.78
C GLY A 107 -13.69 28.20 -0.01
N PRO A 108 -14.82 28.25 -0.73
CA PRO A 108 -16.15 28.40 -0.12
C PRO A 108 -16.58 27.25 0.79
N ALA A 109 -15.93 26.08 0.70
CA ALA A 109 -16.21 24.90 1.54
C ALA A 109 -15.00 24.49 2.41
N GLY A 110 -14.06 25.43 2.67
CA GLY A 110 -12.83 25.19 3.42
C GLY A 110 -11.59 25.08 2.53
N SER A 111 -10.46 24.67 3.14
CA SER A 111 -9.18 24.48 2.45
C SER A 111 -9.32 23.47 1.32
N MET A 112 -8.93 23.85 0.10
CA MET A 112 -8.99 23.00 -1.09
C MET A 112 -7.68 23.05 -1.87
N PRO A 113 -7.33 21.98 -2.61
CA PRO A 113 -6.13 21.98 -3.44
C PRO A 113 -6.34 22.87 -4.66
N LEU A 114 -5.35 23.71 -4.97
CA LEU A 114 -5.26 24.49 -6.19
C LEU A 114 -3.96 24.13 -6.92
N GLY A 115 -4.04 23.97 -8.24
CA GLY A 115 -2.88 23.62 -9.07
C GLY A 115 -2.41 22.18 -8.90
N ALA A 116 -3.24 21.31 -8.30
CA ALA A 116 -2.95 19.89 -8.12
C ALA A 116 -3.99 19.03 -8.85
N ALA A 117 -3.56 18.24 -9.84
CA ALA A 117 -4.45 17.41 -10.65
C ALA A 117 -3.76 16.13 -11.14
N GLY A 118 -4.55 15.12 -11.55
CA GLY A 118 -4.06 13.93 -12.27
C GLY A 118 -3.15 12.96 -11.50
N GLY A 119 -2.68 13.34 -10.31
CA GLY A 119 -1.78 12.55 -9.46
C GLY A 119 -2.08 12.75 -7.97
N ILE A 120 -1.12 12.39 -7.12
CA ILE A 120 -1.25 12.68 -5.68
C ILE A 120 -1.10 14.20 -5.47
N PRO A 121 -2.05 14.88 -4.79
CA PRO A 121 -2.00 16.33 -4.65
C PRO A 121 -0.79 16.86 -3.86
N PHE A 122 -0.48 16.24 -2.72
CA PHE A 122 0.58 16.68 -1.81
C PHE A 122 1.48 15.50 -1.45
N PRO A 123 2.34 15.01 -2.36
CA PRO A 123 3.12 13.79 -2.11
C PRO A 123 4.06 13.88 -0.90
N ILE A 124 4.42 15.09 -0.46
CA ILE A 124 5.16 15.35 0.78
C ILE A 124 4.30 16.29 1.64
N PRO A 125 3.28 15.77 2.34
CA PRO A 125 2.32 16.61 3.05
C PRO A 125 2.99 17.31 4.24
N GLN A 126 2.74 18.60 4.39
CA GLN A 126 3.28 19.45 5.46
C GLN A 126 2.32 19.55 6.66
N ASN A 127 1.05 19.21 6.48
CA ASN A 127 0.02 19.28 7.52
C ASN A 127 -1.08 18.22 7.32
N GLY A 128 -1.99 18.14 8.29
CA GLY A 128 -3.09 17.16 8.26
C GLY A 128 -4.09 17.37 7.13
N GLU A 129 -4.34 18.62 6.73
CA GLU A 129 -5.29 18.92 5.64
C GLU A 129 -4.77 18.38 4.30
N GLU A 130 -3.48 18.56 4.02
CA GLU A 130 -2.84 17.99 2.82
C GLU A 130 -2.90 16.46 2.83
N ALA A 131 -2.69 15.84 3.99
CA ALA A 131 -2.82 14.39 4.13
C ALA A 131 -4.26 13.90 3.90
N ILE A 132 -5.27 14.65 4.38
CA ILE A 132 -6.69 14.37 4.12
C ILE A 132 -6.99 14.49 2.62
N TRP A 133 -6.51 15.54 1.96
CA TRP A 133 -6.71 15.71 0.52
C TRP A 133 -6.06 14.62 -0.31
N ASN A 134 -4.87 14.14 0.08
CA ASN A 134 -4.29 12.94 -0.53
C ASN A 134 -5.19 11.73 -0.38
N HIS A 135 -5.81 11.52 0.80
CA HIS A 135 -6.74 10.43 0.96
C HIS A 135 -7.96 10.58 0.04
N LEU A 136 -8.57 11.77 -0.01
CA LEU A 136 -9.77 12.03 -0.79
C LEU A 136 -9.55 11.92 -2.30
N LEU A 137 -8.43 12.45 -2.81
CA LEU A 137 -8.15 12.58 -4.24
C LEU A 137 -7.11 11.60 -4.76
N ARG A 138 -6.70 10.61 -3.96
CA ARG A 138 -5.73 9.59 -4.40
C ARG A 138 -6.18 8.93 -5.70
N TRP A 139 -5.22 8.68 -6.57
CA TRP A 139 -5.43 7.82 -7.72
C TRP A 139 -5.79 6.39 -7.27
N ARG A 140 -6.83 5.80 -7.86
CA ARG A 140 -7.38 4.47 -7.48
C ARG A 140 -7.25 3.40 -8.58
N GLY A 141 -6.59 3.72 -9.69
CA GLY A 141 -6.60 2.89 -10.91
C GLY A 141 -7.37 3.58 -12.04
N ALA A 142 -7.17 3.11 -13.28
CA ALA A 142 -7.91 3.59 -14.44
C ALA A 142 -9.35 3.03 -14.49
N SER A 143 -9.57 1.87 -13.88
CA SER A 143 -10.88 1.26 -13.70
C SER A 143 -10.95 0.55 -12.36
N TRP A 144 -12.15 0.46 -11.80
CA TRP A 144 -12.43 -0.35 -10.63
C TRP A 144 -13.67 -1.20 -10.91
N HIS A 145 -13.57 -2.49 -10.59
CA HIS A 145 -14.66 -3.44 -10.73
C HIS A 145 -14.94 -4.04 -9.37
N ALA A 146 -16.22 -4.06 -8.96
CA ALA A 146 -16.66 -4.76 -7.77
C ALA A 146 -17.86 -5.63 -8.07
N ASN A 147 -17.74 -6.91 -7.71
CA ASN A 147 -18.84 -7.85 -7.74
C ASN A 147 -19.41 -7.95 -6.33
N PHE A 148 -20.70 -7.70 -6.18
CA PHE A 148 -21.41 -7.87 -4.91
C PHE A 148 -22.46 -8.97 -5.10
N SER A 149 -22.42 -9.98 -4.22
CA SER A 149 -23.48 -10.97 -4.10
C SER A 149 -24.26 -10.66 -2.82
N GLN A 150 -25.55 -10.37 -2.96
CA GLN A 150 -26.44 -10.15 -1.82
C GLN A 150 -27.39 -11.33 -1.70
N TYR A 151 -27.53 -11.85 -0.49
CA TYR A 151 -28.56 -12.82 -0.15
C TYR A 151 -29.62 -12.08 0.67
N LEU A 152 -30.83 -11.98 0.13
CA LEU A 152 -31.98 -11.49 0.88
C LEU A 152 -32.63 -12.71 1.55
N THR A 153 -32.52 -12.80 2.87
CA THR A 153 -33.28 -13.76 3.68
C THR A 153 -34.50 -13.04 4.25
N THR A 154 -35.70 -13.44 3.81
CA THR A 154 -37.00 -13.02 4.36
C THR A 154 -37.36 -13.82 5.60
#